data_AF-A0AA48HV21-F1
#
_entry.id   AF-A0AA48HV21-F1
#
_cell.length_a   1.000
_cell.length_b   1.000
_cell.length_c   1.000
_cell.angle_alpha   90.00
_cell.angle_beta   90.00
_cell.angle_gamma   90.00
#
_symmetry.space_group_name_H-M   'P 1'
#
loop_
_entity.id
_entity.type
_entity.pdbx_description
1 polymer ?
#
loop_
_entity_poly.entity_id
_entity_poly.type
_entity_poly.pdbx_seq_one_letter_code
_entity_poly.pdbx_strand_id
1 'polypeptide(L)'
;MLKSQLKHIQCDATHTDAQTQNKTINFLCTHHRDWLYFNSHLGLDYLHQMQLKGEILAEQQCWQEALPQLGCAWETSQILLDIYGTEHLNLITRLGCLTVLLHHCLEQLEQVELAQQVCAQASNKLLQAVAAVKPETDEYAYIMQCIAHLRNPAQFSLYLMNSTSGIEQWPIH
;
A
#
# COMPACT_ATOMS: atom_id res chain seq x y z
N MET A 1 28.86 10.04 -5.83
CA MET A 1 28.91 8.56 -5.90
C MET A 1 28.21 7.99 -4.67
N LEU A 2 26.94 7.61 -4.78
CA LEU A 2 26.22 6.85 -3.75
C LEU A 2 25.74 5.56 -4.40
N LYS A 3 26.62 4.55 -4.41
CA LYS A 3 26.28 3.19 -4.81
C LYS A 3 25.71 2.46 -3.59
N SER A 4 24.61 1.74 -3.83
CA SER A 4 24.24 0.49 -3.15
C SER A 4 23.96 0.62 -1.65
N GLN A 5 22.70 0.48 -1.22
CA GLN A 5 22.26 -0.48 -0.18
C GLN A 5 20.74 -0.73 -0.31
N LEU A 6 20.32 -1.39 -1.39
CA LEU A 6 19.11 -2.23 -1.38
C LEU A 6 19.59 -3.65 -1.14
N LYS A 7 19.91 -3.98 0.11
CA LYS A 7 20.23 -5.35 0.51
C LYS A 7 19.27 -5.74 1.63
N HIS A 8 18.54 -6.84 1.36
CA HIS A 8 17.67 -7.59 2.26
C HIS A 8 16.25 -7.03 2.44
N ILE A 9 15.40 -7.22 1.42
CA ILE A 9 13.99 -7.56 1.66
C ILE A 9 13.98 -9.00 2.13
N GLN A 10 13.84 -9.24 3.44
CA GLN A 10 13.52 -10.57 3.96
C GLN A 10 12.01 -10.72 3.95
N CYS A 11 11.50 -11.45 2.96
CA CYS A 11 10.16 -11.99 3.00
C CYS A 11 10.24 -13.31 3.79
N ASP A 12 10.07 -13.24 5.13
CA ASP A 12 10.09 -14.44 5.98
C ASP A 12 8.75 -15.20 5.83
N ALA A 13 8.67 -15.98 4.75
CA ALA A 13 7.66 -17.00 4.51
C ALA A 13 8.23 -18.38 4.88
N THR A 14 8.31 -18.69 6.19
CA THR A 14 8.56 -20.06 6.66
C THR A 14 7.24 -20.74 6.98
N HIS A 15 6.91 -21.77 6.20
CA HIS A 15 5.87 -22.76 6.47
C HIS A 15 6.17 -23.52 7.76
N THR A 16 5.29 -23.41 8.77
CA THR A 16 4.80 -24.56 9.54
C THR A 16 3.61 -24.15 10.44
N ASP A 17 2.61 -25.04 10.40
CA ASP A 17 1.60 -25.33 11.43
C ASP A 17 0.36 -24.43 11.60
N ALA A 18 -0.75 -25.15 11.69
CA ALA A 18 -2.13 -24.68 11.76
C ALA A 18 -2.39 -23.82 13.00
N GLN A 19 -2.35 -22.51 12.82
CA GLN A 19 -3.04 -21.52 13.64
C GLN A 19 -3.27 -20.30 12.75
N THR A 20 -4.54 -19.92 12.55
CA THR A 20 -4.95 -18.69 11.87
C THR A 20 -4.52 -17.47 12.70
N GLN A 21 -3.21 -17.24 12.79
CA GLN A 21 -2.66 -15.98 13.26
C GLN A 21 -2.83 -14.98 12.13
N ASN A 22 -3.50 -13.88 12.44
CA ASN A 22 -3.61 -12.69 11.61
C ASN A 22 -2.21 -12.07 11.48
N LYS A 23 -1.34 -12.68 10.67
CA LYS A 23 0.06 -12.28 10.50
C LYS A 23 0.08 -10.98 9.70
N THR A 24 0.61 -9.92 10.32
CA THR A 24 0.79 -8.61 9.69
C THR A 24 1.89 -8.71 8.64
N ILE A 25 1.60 -8.34 7.38
CA ILE A 25 2.62 -8.22 6.33
C ILE A 25 3.41 -6.95 6.54
N ASN A 26 4.70 -7.07 6.30
CA ASN A 26 5.74 -6.11 6.57
C ASN A 26 6.73 -6.13 5.40
N PHE A 27 6.93 -5.00 4.73
CA PHE A 27 7.85 -4.82 3.60
C PHE A 27 9.10 -4.03 3.96
N LEU A 28 8.98 -3.09 4.90
CA LEU A 28 10.10 -2.40 5.52
C LEU A 28 10.76 -3.30 6.57
N CYS A 29 12.06 -3.12 6.78
CA CYS A 29 12.72 -3.67 7.97
C CYS A 29 12.41 -2.77 9.18
N THR A 30 12.61 -3.30 10.40
CA THR A 30 12.40 -2.57 11.66
C THR A 30 13.16 -1.24 11.68
N HIS A 31 14.42 -1.24 11.23
CA HIS A 31 15.23 -0.03 11.18
C HIS A 31 14.64 1.08 10.29
N HIS A 32 14.11 0.71 9.11
CA HIS A 32 13.49 1.70 8.22
C HIS A 32 12.14 2.20 8.75
N ARG A 33 11.37 1.34 9.46
CA ARG A 33 10.17 1.80 10.17
C ARG A 33 10.51 2.83 11.25
N ASP A 34 11.47 2.50 12.11
CA ASP A 34 11.92 3.40 13.18
C ASP A 34 12.39 4.73 12.59
N TRP A 35 13.20 4.68 11.53
CA TRP A 35 13.67 5.86 10.83
C TRP A 35 12.53 6.75 10.33
N LEU A 36 11.45 6.18 9.78
CA LEU A 36 10.29 6.95 9.31
C LEU A 36 9.57 7.70 10.44
N TYR A 37 9.45 7.10 11.63
CA TYR A 37 8.86 7.79 12.78
C TYR A 37 9.69 9.02 13.21
N PHE A 38 11.01 8.97 13.07
CA PHE A 38 11.90 10.09 13.41
C PHE A 38 12.13 11.08 12.24
N ASN A 39 11.82 10.70 11.00
CA ASN A 39 12.13 11.46 9.79
C ASN A 39 10.92 11.54 8.83
N SER A 40 9.71 11.65 9.39
CA SER A 40 8.44 11.56 8.65
C SER A 40 8.32 12.52 7.46
N HIS A 41 8.86 13.73 7.59
CA HIS A 41 8.91 14.72 6.52
C HIS A 41 9.70 14.24 5.28
N LEU A 42 10.79 13.48 5.48
CA LEU A 42 11.53 12.83 4.40
C LEU A 42 10.83 11.56 3.89
N GLY A 43 9.94 11.01 4.70
CA GLY A 43 9.13 9.84 4.36
C GLY A 43 8.21 10.08 3.16
N LEU A 44 7.71 11.30 2.96
CA LEU A 44 6.88 11.64 1.79
C LEU A 44 7.66 11.56 0.48
N ASP A 45 8.90 12.05 0.46
CA ASP A 45 9.78 11.96 -0.71
C ASP A 45 10.19 10.51 -0.97
N TYR A 46 10.52 9.75 0.10
CA TYR A 46 10.83 8.34 0.00
C TYR A 46 9.64 7.53 -0.56
N LEU A 47 8.43 7.78 -0.05
CA LEU A 47 7.19 7.20 -0.55
C LEU A 47 7.02 7.45 -2.05
N HIS A 48 7.16 8.70 -2.49
CA HIS A 48 7.01 9.06 -3.89
C HIS A 48 8.03 8.35 -4.79
N GLN A 49 9.30 8.30 -4.38
CA GLN A 49 10.36 7.64 -5.15
C GLN A 49 10.13 6.13 -5.29
N MET A 50 9.73 5.46 -4.20
CA MET A 50 9.46 4.02 -4.21
C MET A 50 8.22 3.69 -5.05
N GLN A 51 7.17 4.50 -4.94
CA GLN A 51 5.96 4.36 -5.75
C GLN A 51 6.28 4.48 -7.24
N LEU A 52 6.92 5.58 -7.66
CA LEU A 52 7.25 5.82 -9.07
C LEU A 52 8.10 4.69 -9.66
N LYS A 53 9.12 4.25 -8.91
CA LYS A 53 9.97 3.15 -9.37
C LYS A 53 9.22 1.83 -9.47
N GLY A 54 8.34 1.54 -8.50
CA GLY A 54 7.50 0.35 -8.52
C GLY A 54 6.51 0.34 -9.69
N GLU A 55 5.89 1.48 -9.99
CA GLU A 55 4.98 1.66 -11.14
C GLU A 55 5.71 1.41 -12.46
N ILE A 56 6.88 2.03 -12.67
CA ILE A 56 7.70 1.82 -13.88
C ILE A 56 8.06 0.33 -14.08
N LEU A 57 8.42 -0.37 -13.00
CA LEU A 57 8.74 -1.80 -13.06
C LEU A 57 7.49 -2.64 -13.34
N ALA A 58 6.35 -2.29 -12.76
CA ALA A 58 5.07 -2.96 -12.99
C ALA A 58 4.58 -2.77 -14.44
N GLU A 59 4.70 -1.56 -15.01
CA GLU A 59 4.40 -1.29 -16.42
C GLU A 59 5.27 -2.13 -17.37
N GLN A 60 6.52 -2.39 -16.99
CA GLN A 60 7.45 -3.26 -17.70
C GLN A 60 7.23 -4.75 -17.43
N GLN A 61 6.22 -5.11 -16.63
CA GLN A 61 5.92 -6.47 -16.19
C GLN A 61 7.07 -7.13 -15.41
N CYS A 62 7.99 -6.33 -14.85
CA CYS A 62 9.06 -6.77 -13.96
C CYS A 62 8.50 -6.95 -12.53
N TRP A 63 7.54 -7.88 -12.37
CA TRP A 63 6.76 -8.03 -11.15
C TRP A 63 7.61 -8.36 -9.92
N GLN A 64 8.65 -9.18 -10.08
CA GLN A 64 9.54 -9.57 -8.99
C GLN A 64 10.34 -8.38 -8.44
N GLU A 65 10.78 -7.48 -9.32
CA GLU A 65 11.48 -6.25 -8.94
C GLU A 65 10.52 -5.15 -8.46
N ALA A 66 9.30 -5.08 -9.02
CA ALA A 66 8.27 -4.13 -8.65
C ALA A 66 7.79 -4.35 -7.21
N LEU A 67 7.55 -5.62 -6.84
CA LEU A 67 6.98 -6.01 -5.56
C LEU A 67 7.65 -5.32 -4.35
N PRO A 68 8.98 -5.38 -4.16
CA PRO A 68 9.60 -4.72 -3.02
C PRO A 68 9.50 -3.19 -3.05
N GLN A 69 9.44 -2.56 -4.23
CA GLN A 69 9.30 -1.09 -4.31
C GLN A 69 7.88 -0.67 -3.92
N LEU A 70 6.88 -1.33 -4.51
CA LEU A 70 5.46 -1.10 -4.22
C LEU A 70 5.12 -1.44 -2.76
N GLY A 71 5.65 -2.55 -2.24
CA GLY A 71 5.48 -2.93 -0.84
C GLY A 71 6.07 -1.92 0.15
N CYS A 72 7.29 -1.42 -0.11
CA CYS A 72 7.89 -0.36 0.70
C CYS A 72 7.07 0.94 0.66
N ALA A 73 6.59 1.34 -0.53
CA ALA A 73 5.73 2.50 -0.68
C ALA A 73 4.41 2.32 0.08
N TRP A 74 3.75 1.18 -0.09
CA TRP A 74 2.49 0.84 0.56
C TRP A 74 2.62 0.92 2.08
N GLU A 75 3.65 0.30 2.66
CA GLU A 75 3.85 0.35 4.10
C GLU A 75 4.24 1.74 4.61
N THR A 76 5.11 2.45 3.87
CA THR A 76 5.45 3.84 4.20
C THR A 76 4.19 4.71 4.26
N SER A 77 3.26 4.54 3.32
CA SER A 77 2.01 5.30 3.31
C SER A 77 1.14 5.03 4.55
N GLN A 78 1.14 3.79 5.06
CA GLN A 78 0.43 3.44 6.30
C GLN A 78 1.06 4.10 7.53
N ILE A 79 2.39 4.09 7.62
CA ILE A 79 3.11 4.72 8.75
C ILE A 79 2.89 6.24 8.73
N LEU A 80 2.98 6.87 7.55
CA LEU A 80 2.75 8.30 7.44
C LEU A 80 1.29 8.66 7.76
N LEU A 81 0.33 7.80 7.42
CA LEU A 81 -1.07 7.99 7.81
C LEU A 81 -1.26 7.91 9.33
N ASP A 82 -0.52 7.06 10.04
CA ASP A 82 -0.55 7.04 11.52
C ASP A 82 0.03 8.32 12.13
N ILE A 83 1.07 8.88 11.51
CA ILE A 83 1.78 10.06 12.01
C ILE A 83 0.97 11.34 11.75
N TYR A 84 0.42 11.47 10.55
CA TYR A 84 -0.24 12.69 10.09
C TYR A 84 -1.78 12.65 10.24
N GLY A 85 -2.36 11.47 10.42
CA GLY A 85 -3.81 11.30 10.50
C GLY A 85 -4.52 11.62 9.19
N THR A 86 -5.84 11.82 9.27
CA THR A 86 -6.69 12.03 8.09
C THR A 86 -6.63 13.44 7.52
N GLU A 87 -5.93 14.37 8.17
CA GLU A 87 -5.65 15.72 7.63
C GLU A 87 -4.93 15.66 6.27
N HIS A 88 -4.29 14.53 5.97
CA HIS A 88 -3.62 14.24 4.72
C HIS A 88 -4.39 13.21 3.89
N LEU A 89 -5.56 13.61 3.36
CA LEU A 89 -6.41 12.76 2.52
C LEU A 89 -5.68 12.15 1.31
N ASN A 90 -4.64 12.82 0.81
CA ASN A 90 -3.78 12.29 -0.24
C ASN A 90 -3.10 10.97 0.16
N LEU A 91 -2.81 10.74 1.45
CA LEU A 91 -2.28 9.47 1.95
C LEU A 91 -3.32 8.35 1.92
N ILE A 92 -4.60 8.68 2.10
CA ILE A 92 -5.71 7.72 2.00
C ILE A 92 -5.86 7.24 0.56
N THR A 93 -5.94 8.19 -0.39
CA THR A 93 -5.98 7.88 -1.82
C THR A 93 -4.75 7.07 -2.22
N ARG A 94 -3.57 7.50 -1.79
CA ARG A 94 -2.31 6.85 -2.13
C ARG A 94 -2.21 5.43 -1.57
N LEU A 95 -2.67 5.20 -0.33
CA LEU A 95 -2.74 3.86 0.26
C LEU A 95 -3.68 2.95 -0.56
N GLY A 96 -4.85 3.46 -0.98
CA GLY A 96 -5.78 2.73 -1.84
C GLY A 96 -5.16 2.33 -3.18
N CYS A 97 -4.58 3.30 -3.90
CA CYS A 97 -3.90 3.08 -5.18
C CYS A 97 -2.75 2.08 -5.06
N LEU A 98 -1.87 2.25 -4.07
CA LEU A 98 -0.75 1.34 -3.83
C LEU A 98 -1.23 -0.07 -3.47
N THR A 99 -2.35 -0.19 -2.74
CA THR A 99 -2.94 -1.50 -2.42
C THR A 99 -3.38 -2.23 -3.68
N VAL A 100 -4.00 -1.54 -4.63
CA VAL A 100 -4.43 -2.15 -5.90
C VAL A 100 -3.26 -2.57 -6.76
N LEU A 101 -2.26 -1.71 -6.92
CA LEU A 101 -1.04 -2.06 -7.64
C LEU A 101 -0.32 -3.26 -7.01
N LEU A 102 -0.18 -3.24 -5.68
CA LEU A 102 0.50 -4.30 -4.94
C LEU A 102 -0.29 -5.61 -5.01
N HIS A 103 -1.62 -5.56 -4.87
CA HIS A 103 -2.49 -6.73 -5.08
C HIS A 103 -2.29 -7.33 -6.47
N HIS A 104 -2.34 -6.49 -7.52
CA HIS A 104 -2.14 -6.96 -8.88
C HIS A 104 -0.75 -7.58 -9.08
N CYS A 105 0.30 -6.93 -8.58
CA CYS A 105 1.66 -7.45 -8.64
C CYS A 105 1.77 -8.81 -7.95
N LEU A 106 1.11 -9.01 -6.80
CA LEU A 106 1.08 -10.28 -6.09
C LEU A 106 0.30 -11.35 -6.84
N GLU A 107 -0.81 -11.02 -7.49
CA GLU A 107 -1.54 -11.96 -8.36
C GLU A 107 -0.70 -12.42 -9.55
N GLN A 108 0.04 -11.51 -10.19
CA GLN A 108 0.97 -11.86 -11.29
C GLN A 108 2.11 -12.78 -10.83
N LEU A 109 2.40 -12.79 -9.53
CA LEU A 109 3.38 -13.68 -8.89
C LEU A 109 2.73 -14.91 -8.23
N GLU A 110 1.44 -15.16 -8.46
CA GLU A 110 0.66 -16.26 -7.90
C GLU A 110 0.57 -16.26 -6.36
N GLN A 111 0.81 -15.12 -5.72
CA GLN A 111 0.77 -14.94 -4.25
C GLN A 111 -0.61 -14.44 -3.78
N VAL A 112 -1.67 -15.19 -4.13
CA VAL A 112 -3.07 -14.79 -3.91
C VAL A 112 -3.40 -14.53 -2.44
N GLU A 113 -2.90 -15.36 -1.53
CA GLU A 113 -3.12 -15.19 -0.08
C GLU A 113 -2.50 -13.89 0.44
N LEU A 114 -1.30 -13.55 -0.05
CA LEU A 114 -0.63 -12.30 0.32
C LEU A 114 -1.38 -11.10 -0.26
N ALA A 115 -1.89 -11.20 -1.48
CA ALA A 115 -2.70 -10.16 -2.11
C ALA A 115 -3.96 -9.84 -1.28
N GLN A 116 -4.66 -10.87 -0.80
CA GLN A 116 -5.83 -10.70 0.07
C GLN A 116 -5.47 -10.06 1.41
N GLN A 117 -4.36 -10.47 2.01
CA GLN A 117 -3.88 -9.93 3.28
C GLN A 117 -3.54 -8.43 3.17
N VAL A 118 -2.89 -7.99 2.07
CA VAL A 118 -2.62 -6.56 1.82
C VAL A 118 -3.93 -5.75 1.79
N CYS A 119 -4.97 -6.25 1.11
CA CYS A 119 -6.27 -5.58 1.06
C CYS A 119 -6.93 -5.50 2.44
N ALA A 120 -6.88 -6.59 3.21
CA ALA A 120 -7.42 -6.63 4.56
C ALA A 120 -6.70 -5.65 5.49
N GLN A 121 -5.37 -5.59 5.45
CA GLN A 121 -4.57 -4.67 6.25
C GLN A 121 -4.84 -3.21 5.89
N ALA A 122 -4.85 -2.87 4.59
CA ALA A 122 -5.15 -1.51 4.15
C ALA A 122 -6.57 -1.08 4.56
N SER A 123 -7.57 -1.97 4.40
CA SER A 123 -8.94 -1.72 4.84
C SER A 123 -9.02 -1.47 6.35
N ASN A 124 -8.32 -2.27 7.15
CA ASN A 124 -8.27 -2.10 8.60
C ASN A 124 -7.58 -0.79 9.00
N LYS A 125 -6.52 -0.39 8.28
CA LYS A 125 -5.86 0.89 8.51
C LYS A 125 -6.78 2.06 8.22
N LEU A 126 -7.54 2.02 7.12
CA LEU A 126 -8.53 3.05 6.81
C LEU A 126 -9.69 3.08 7.83
N LEU A 127 -10.12 1.92 8.36
CA LEU A 127 -11.11 1.87 9.45
C LEU A 127 -10.59 2.53 10.74
N GLN A 128 -9.32 2.38 11.05
CA GLN A 128 -8.70 3.06 12.19
C GLN A 128 -8.67 4.57 11.95
N ALA A 129 -8.31 5.00 10.74
CA ALA A 129 -8.25 6.41 10.37
C ALA A 129 -9.64 7.08 10.41
N VAL A 130 -10.67 6.43 9.87
CA VAL A 130 -12.03 6.99 9.82
C VAL A 130 -12.68 7.11 11.21
N ALA A 131 -12.21 6.37 12.21
CA ALA A 131 -12.76 6.44 13.57
C ALA A 131 -12.61 7.83 14.23
N ALA A 132 -11.66 8.64 13.76
CA ALA A 132 -11.47 10.02 14.21
C ALA A 132 -12.31 11.05 13.42
N VAL A 133 -12.99 10.61 12.34
CA VAL A 133 -13.73 11.47 11.41
C VAL A 133 -15.23 11.41 11.72
N LYS A 134 -15.92 12.56 11.61
CA LYS A 134 -17.37 12.65 11.86
C LYS A 134 -18.17 11.99 10.72
N PRO A 135 -19.15 11.12 10.99
CA PRO A 135 -19.92 10.39 9.97
C PRO A 135 -20.62 11.24 8.91
N GLU A 136 -20.96 12.49 9.22
CA GLU A 136 -21.72 13.38 8.34
C GLU A 136 -20.83 14.14 7.33
N THR A 137 -19.52 13.89 7.34
CA THR A 137 -18.56 14.59 6.48
C THR A 137 -18.33 13.86 5.16
N ASP A 138 -18.05 14.62 4.10
CA ASP A 138 -17.65 14.06 2.81
C ASP A 138 -16.37 13.22 2.94
N GLU A 139 -15.47 13.60 3.87
CA GLU A 139 -14.28 12.84 4.24
C GLU A 139 -14.62 11.43 4.73
N TYR A 140 -15.57 11.30 5.67
CA TYR A 140 -16.03 9.99 6.15
C TYR A 140 -16.58 9.14 5.00
N ALA A 141 -17.45 9.73 4.16
CA ALA A 141 -18.04 9.05 3.02
C ALA A 141 -16.95 8.55 2.04
N TYR A 142 -15.95 9.39 1.76
CA TYR A 142 -14.83 9.06 0.88
C TYR A 142 -13.99 7.90 1.43
N ILE A 143 -13.61 7.93 2.71
CA ILE A 143 -12.80 6.87 3.32
C ILE A 143 -13.58 5.55 3.33
N MET A 144 -14.89 5.59 3.65
CA MET A 144 -15.75 4.42 3.63
C MET A 144 -15.91 3.83 2.23
N GLN A 145 -15.97 4.67 1.20
CA GLN A 145 -15.97 4.22 -0.19
C GLN A 145 -14.64 3.55 -0.56
N CYS A 146 -13.50 4.10 -0.13
CA CYS A 146 -12.19 3.45 -0.32
C CYS A 146 -12.14 2.06 0.33
N ILE A 147 -12.63 1.94 1.57
CA ILE A 147 -12.72 0.65 2.28
C ILE A 147 -13.60 -0.35 1.51
N ALA A 148 -14.74 0.09 0.98
CA ALA A 148 -15.65 -0.76 0.23
C ALA A 148 -14.97 -1.34 -1.03
N HIS A 149 -14.20 -0.53 -1.75
CA HIS A 149 -13.44 -0.99 -2.92
C HIS A 149 -12.33 -1.97 -2.54
N LEU A 150 -11.57 -1.68 -1.49
CA LEU A 150 -10.49 -2.58 -1.04
C LEU A 150 -11.01 -3.95 -0.58
N ARG A 151 -12.26 -4.03 -0.12
CA ARG A 151 -12.94 -5.29 0.24
C ARG A 151 -13.48 -6.06 -0.96
N ASN A 152 -13.42 -5.52 -2.17
CA ASN A 152 -13.85 -6.18 -3.39
C ASN A 152 -12.75 -6.21 -4.47
N PRO A 153 -11.65 -6.97 -4.25
CA PRO A 153 -10.51 -6.99 -5.18
C PRO A 153 -10.84 -7.50 -6.59
N ALA A 154 -11.95 -8.24 -6.75
CA ALA A 154 -12.42 -8.68 -8.07
C ALA A 154 -12.70 -7.51 -9.03
N GLN A 155 -12.93 -6.31 -8.51
CA GLN A 155 -13.15 -5.10 -9.31
C GLN A 155 -11.85 -4.36 -9.68
N PHE A 156 -10.69 -4.76 -9.13
CA PHE A 156 -9.41 -4.08 -9.37
C PHE A 156 -9.02 -4.02 -10.86
N SER A 157 -9.40 -5.03 -11.64
CA SER A 157 -9.17 -5.08 -13.10
C SER A 157 -9.77 -3.88 -13.84
N LEU A 158 -10.89 -3.33 -13.37
CA LEU A 158 -11.53 -2.16 -13.96
C LEU A 158 -10.70 -0.88 -13.81
N TYR A 159 -9.93 -0.77 -12.72
CA TYR A 159 -9.10 0.39 -12.42
C TYR A 159 -7.76 0.34 -13.15
N LEU A 160 -7.21 -0.86 -13.35
CA LEU A 160 -5.94 -1.06 -14.03
C LEU A 160 -6.06 -0.88 -15.55
N MET A 161 -7.18 -1.32 -16.16
CA MET A 161 -7.40 -1.24 -17.62
C MET A 161 -7.62 0.19 -18.15
N ASN A 162 -8.00 1.14 -17.30
CA ASN A 162 -8.24 2.53 -17.71
C ASN A 162 -7.02 3.45 -17.55
N SER A 163 -5.90 2.93 -17.03
CA SER A 163 -4.70 3.71 -16.72
C SER A 163 -3.66 3.72 -17.85
N THR A 164 -4.03 4.23 -19.04
CA THR A 164 -3.01 4.60 -20.07
C THR A 164 -2.39 5.98 -19.81
N SER A 165 -2.88 6.68 -18.79
CA SER A 165 -2.27 7.84 -18.13
C SER A 165 -2.52 7.63 -16.64
N GLY A 166 -1.44 7.57 -15.84
CA GLY A 166 -1.41 6.95 -14.51
C GLY A 166 -2.62 7.20 -13.60
N ILE A 167 -3.01 6.15 -12.88
CA ILE A 167 -3.69 6.06 -11.56
C ILE A 167 -4.43 7.31 -11.03
N GLU A 168 -5.18 8.01 -11.88
CA GLU A 168 -6.03 9.14 -11.52
C GLU A 168 -7.52 8.73 -11.39
N GLN A 169 -7.84 7.46 -11.62
CA GLN A 169 -9.21 6.95 -11.58
C GLN A 169 -9.44 5.96 -10.43
N TRP A 170 -8.92 6.27 -9.23
CA TRP A 170 -9.63 5.87 -7.99
C TRP A 170 -11.02 6.55 -8.03
N PRO A 171 -12.07 6.12 -7.31
CA PRO A 171 -13.39 6.73 -7.45
C PRO A 171 -13.30 8.19 -6.99
N ILE A 172 -13.25 9.08 -7.97
CA ILE A 172 -13.41 10.51 -7.84
C ILE A 172 -14.70 10.79 -8.58
N HIS A 173 -15.81 10.78 -7.86
CA HIS A 173 -17.02 11.50 -8.22
C HIS A 173 -17.69 11.98 -6.94
#